data_AF-A0A9D2E7P1-F1
#
_entry.id   AF-A0A9D2E7P1-F1
#
_cell.length_a   1.000
_cell.length_b   1.000
_cell.length_c   1.000
_cell.angle_alpha   90.00
_cell.angle_beta   90.00
_cell.angle_gamma   90.00
#
_symmetry.space_group_name_H-M   'P 1'
#
loop_
_entity.id
_entity.type
_entity.pdbx_description
1 polymer ?
#
loop_
_entity_poly.entity_id
_entity_poly.type
_entity_poly.pdbx_seq_one_letter_code
_entity_poly.pdbx_strand_id
1 'polypeptide(L)'
;MIQDKDTNIVYFSEWLNAKQGGHPGFFKRLTSLLDKIGIKWDMLKHTADYWARDYIPLQLAEDDYLKYVYRPDYLYKVDGRAQYITDCSESCNELGIQYRTTDIVIDGGNVVDCGAYIVMTDKVFEENDVPKNDKILSDRLEKALRKNVIFIPWTRHSQPGDKETDVYGHADGFIK
;
A
#
# COMPACT_ATOMS: atom_id res chain seq x y z
N MET A 1 -6.59 -12.49 -3.71
CA MET A 1 -6.61 -11.10 -4.18
C MET A 1 -6.81 -11.14 -5.68
N ILE A 2 -7.45 -10.13 -6.27
CA ILE A 2 -7.40 -9.99 -7.73
C ILE A 2 -5.94 -9.77 -8.14
N GLN A 3 -5.49 -10.47 -9.18
CA GLN A 3 -4.15 -10.26 -9.72
C GLN A 3 -4.14 -9.01 -10.58
N ASP A 4 -3.01 -8.29 -10.62
CA ASP A 4 -2.88 -7.05 -11.40
C ASP A 4 -3.31 -7.23 -12.88
N LYS A 5 -3.02 -8.39 -13.48
CA LYS A 5 -3.41 -8.73 -14.86
C LYS A 5 -4.93 -8.83 -15.10
N ASP A 6 -5.69 -9.02 -14.03
CA ASP A 6 -7.15 -9.18 -14.05
C ASP A 6 -7.85 -7.87 -13.64
N THR A 7 -7.10 -6.80 -13.32
CA THR A 7 -7.65 -5.45 -13.06
C THR A 7 -8.00 -4.73 -14.37
N ASN A 8 -8.84 -3.69 -14.27
CA ASN A 8 -9.43 -3.02 -15.44
C ASN A 8 -9.14 -1.51 -15.56
N ILE A 9 -8.49 -0.91 -14.55
CA ILE A 9 -8.16 0.51 -14.52
C ILE A 9 -6.93 0.77 -13.65
N VAL A 10 -6.08 1.70 -14.08
CA VAL A 10 -4.92 2.18 -13.30
C VAL A 10 -5.29 3.50 -12.61
N TYR A 11 -5.01 3.61 -11.33
CA TYR A 11 -5.26 4.83 -10.58
C TYR A 11 -3.95 5.53 -10.20
N PHE A 12 -3.89 6.84 -10.43
CA PHE A 12 -2.75 7.68 -10.03
C PHE A 12 -3.14 8.67 -8.96
N SER A 13 -2.33 8.78 -7.90
CA SER A 13 -2.44 9.90 -6.96
C SER A 13 -2.33 11.26 -7.67
N GLU A 14 -3.16 12.22 -7.28
CA GLU A 14 -3.10 13.59 -7.78
C GLU A 14 -1.76 14.28 -7.53
N TRP A 15 -1.02 13.84 -6.50
CA TRP A 15 0.34 14.33 -6.23
C TRP A 15 1.31 14.04 -7.37
N LEU A 16 1.13 12.95 -8.12
CA LEU A 16 2.02 12.61 -9.23
C LEU A 16 1.99 13.70 -10.33
N ASN A 17 0.85 14.37 -10.51
CA ASN A 17 0.67 15.46 -11.47
C ASN A 17 0.81 16.86 -10.86
N ALA A 18 1.10 16.96 -9.55
CA ALA A 18 1.26 18.25 -8.88
C ALA A 18 2.48 19.01 -9.43
N LYS A 19 2.34 20.34 -9.56
CA LYS A 19 3.44 21.20 -10.06
C LYS A 19 4.62 21.28 -9.10
N GLN A 20 4.33 21.26 -7.79
CA GLN A 20 5.32 21.32 -6.73
C GLN A 20 5.39 19.96 -6.06
N GLY A 21 6.58 19.37 -5.97
CA GLY A 21 6.80 18.06 -5.36
C GLY A 21 6.38 16.86 -6.21
N GLY A 22 5.60 17.06 -7.28
CA GLY A 22 5.18 16.00 -8.20
C GLY A 22 6.08 15.83 -9.43
N HIS A 23 5.62 14.98 -10.35
CA HIS A 23 6.33 14.64 -11.59
C HIS A 23 5.45 14.79 -12.84
N PRO A 24 4.90 16.00 -13.12
CA PRO A 24 3.88 16.20 -14.16
C PRO A 24 4.36 15.84 -15.57
N GLY A 25 5.65 16.02 -15.84
CA GLY A 25 6.25 15.61 -17.12
C GLY A 25 6.28 14.08 -17.30
N PHE A 26 6.54 13.33 -16.23
CA PHE A 26 6.45 11.87 -16.24
C PHE A 26 5.00 11.41 -16.35
N PHE A 27 4.12 11.97 -15.51
CA PHE A 27 2.69 11.71 -15.54
C PHE A 27 2.12 11.84 -16.96
N LYS A 28 2.34 12.97 -17.62
CA LYS A 28 1.87 13.21 -19.00
C LYS A 28 2.38 12.16 -19.99
N ARG A 29 3.66 11.76 -19.91
CA ARG A 29 4.22 10.75 -20.81
C ARG A 29 3.61 9.38 -20.55
N LEU A 30 3.43 9.01 -19.28
CA LEU A 30 2.87 7.73 -18.88
C LEU A 30 1.41 7.62 -19.30
N THR A 31 0.58 8.60 -18.98
CA THR A 31 -0.85 8.59 -19.34
C THR A 31 -1.07 8.61 -20.85
N SER A 32 -0.29 9.41 -21.59
CA SER A 32 -0.33 9.39 -23.07
C SER A 32 0.02 8.01 -23.65
N LEU A 33 0.93 7.28 -22.99
CA LEU A 33 1.26 5.91 -23.39
C LEU A 33 0.12 4.94 -23.08
N LEU A 34 -0.47 5.02 -21.88
CA LEU A 34 -1.62 4.20 -21.48
C LEU A 34 -2.81 4.40 -22.44
N ASP A 35 -3.13 5.64 -22.77
CA ASP A 35 -4.17 5.99 -23.75
C ASP A 35 -3.88 5.36 -25.12
N LYS A 36 -2.63 5.45 -25.58
CA LYS A 36 -2.21 4.91 -26.87
C LYS A 36 -2.35 3.38 -26.95
N ILE A 37 -2.14 2.67 -25.83
CA ILE A 37 -2.27 1.21 -25.76
C ILE A 37 -3.63 0.73 -25.23
N GLY A 38 -4.58 1.65 -25.00
CA GLY A 38 -5.94 1.34 -24.59
C GLY A 38 -6.09 0.91 -23.13
N ILE A 39 -5.13 1.24 -22.25
CA ILE A 39 -5.26 1.01 -20.81
C ILE A 39 -6.00 2.19 -20.18
N LYS A 40 -7.12 1.91 -19.54
CA LYS A 40 -7.89 2.92 -18.80
C LYS A 40 -7.11 3.36 -17.57
N TRP A 41 -7.17 4.66 -17.29
CA TRP A 41 -6.62 5.22 -16.07
C TRP A 41 -7.46 6.40 -15.58
N ASP A 42 -7.35 6.71 -14.30
CA ASP A 42 -7.98 7.87 -13.68
C ASP A 42 -7.16 8.37 -12.47
N MET A 43 -7.58 9.50 -11.89
CA MET A 43 -6.92 10.14 -10.76
C MET A 43 -7.59 9.78 -9.43
N LEU A 44 -6.76 9.45 -8.45
CA LEU A 44 -7.12 9.43 -7.02
C LEU A 44 -6.94 10.82 -6.45
N LYS A 45 -8.05 11.44 -6.09
CA LYS A 45 -8.08 12.70 -5.33
C LYS A 45 -7.99 12.44 -3.84
N HIS A 46 -7.77 13.50 -3.06
CA HIS A 46 -7.70 13.43 -1.60
C HIS A 46 -6.50 12.59 -1.11
N THR A 47 -5.41 12.65 -1.87
CA THR A 47 -4.18 11.91 -1.53
C THR A 47 -3.17 12.86 -0.90
N ALA A 48 -2.33 12.34 -0.01
CA ALA A 48 -1.27 13.10 0.65
C ALA A 48 0.12 12.77 0.09
N ASP A 49 0.22 11.70 -0.71
CA ASP A 49 1.46 11.24 -1.34
C ASP A 49 1.15 10.44 -2.63
N TYR A 50 2.18 10.18 -3.44
CA TYR A 50 2.06 9.46 -4.72
C TYR A 50 2.13 7.92 -4.61
N TRP A 51 2.44 7.37 -3.44
CA TRP A 51 2.54 5.92 -3.18
C TRP A 51 1.18 5.22 -3.02
N ALA A 52 0.34 5.27 -4.05
CA ALA A 52 -1.01 4.72 -4.00
C ALA A 52 -1.05 3.24 -3.59
N ARG A 53 -0.05 2.43 -3.97
CA ARG A 53 0.07 1.02 -3.58
C ARG A 53 0.02 0.84 -2.06
N ASP A 54 0.57 1.76 -1.30
CA ASP A 54 0.84 1.62 0.13
C ASP A 54 -0.38 1.90 1.01
N TYR A 55 -1.31 2.75 0.55
CA TYR A 55 -2.41 3.26 1.37
C TYR A 55 -3.82 3.01 0.82
N ILE A 56 -3.96 2.62 -0.46
CA ILE A 56 -5.29 2.29 -1.00
C ILE A 56 -5.77 0.94 -0.45
N PRO A 57 -7.10 0.71 -0.38
CA PRO A 57 -7.63 -0.57 0.08
C PRO A 57 -7.14 -1.74 -0.77
N LEU A 58 -6.91 -2.89 -0.12
CA LEU A 58 -6.56 -4.13 -0.81
C LEU A 58 -7.80 -4.74 -1.45
N GLN A 59 -7.79 -5.00 -2.76
CA GLN A 59 -8.88 -5.67 -3.47
C GLN A 59 -8.78 -7.19 -3.36
N LEU A 60 -9.39 -7.76 -2.32
CA LEU A 60 -9.31 -9.19 -2.02
C LEU A 60 -10.09 -10.05 -3.03
N ALA A 61 -11.20 -9.52 -3.55
CA ALA A 61 -12.02 -10.06 -4.64
C ALA A 61 -12.69 -8.91 -5.41
N GLU A 62 -13.46 -9.20 -6.47
CA GLU A 62 -14.07 -8.21 -7.39
C GLU A 62 -14.67 -6.99 -6.66
N ASP A 63 -15.54 -7.21 -5.69
CA ASP A 63 -16.18 -6.15 -4.89
C ASP A 63 -15.84 -6.21 -3.39
N ASP A 64 -14.74 -6.87 -3.02
CA ASP A 64 -14.31 -6.99 -1.61
C ASP A 64 -13.00 -6.26 -1.38
N TYR A 65 -13.10 -5.05 -0.83
CA TYR A 65 -11.96 -4.22 -0.49
C TYR A 65 -11.74 -4.20 1.02
N LEU A 66 -10.47 -4.24 1.44
CA LEU A 66 -10.06 -4.10 2.84
C LEU A 66 -9.27 -2.80 3.01
N LYS A 67 -9.86 -1.85 3.75
CA LYS A 67 -9.15 -0.69 4.28
C LYS A 67 -8.50 -1.06 5.61
N TYR A 68 -7.23 -0.71 5.76
CA TYR A 68 -6.42 -0.93 6.96
C TYR A 68 -5.92 0.41 7.50
N VAL A 69 -5.23 0.38 8.64
CA VAL A 69 -4.59 1.59 9.20
C VAL A 69 -3.25 1.77 8.49
N TYR A 70 -3.18 2.67 7.51
CA TYR A 70 -1.91 3.08 6.92
C TYR A 70 -1.18 4.02 7.88
N ARG A 71 -0.16 3.51 8.58
CA ARG A 71 0.64 4.28 9.54
C ARG A 71 2.07 3.70 9.64
N PRO A 72 2.82 3.65 8.53
CA PRO A 72 4.17 3.10 8.56
C PRO A 72 5.07 3.95 9.45
N ASP A 73 6.00 3.28 10.11
CA ASP A 73 6.87 3.90 11.11
C ASP A 73 7.80 4.98 10.53
N TYR A 74 8.23 4.81 9.27
CA TYR A 74 9.05 5.77 8.53
C TYR A 74 8.32 7.07 8.14
N LEU A 75 7.01 7.14 8.33
CA LEU A 75 6.23 8.37 8.26
C LEU A 75 5.79 8.85 9.65
N TYR A 76 5.26 7.95 10.47
CA TYR A 76 4.66 8.32 11.76
C TYR A 76 5.69 8.66 12.85
N LYS A 77 6.84 7.97 12.88
CA LYS A 77 7.90 8.21 13.88
C LYS A 77 8.93 9.26 13.43
N VAL A 78 8.75 9.85 12.25
CA VAL A 78 9.70 10.83 11.70
C VAL A 78 9.06 12.20 11.63
N ASP A 79 9.63 13.15 12.36
CA ASP A 79 9.12 14.51 12.45
C ASP A 79 8.94 15.15 11.06
N GLY A 80 7.77 15.75 10.85
CA GLY A 80 7.40 16.40 9.60
C GLY A 80 6.97 15.45 8.46
N ARG A 81 6.96 14.12 8.65
CA ARG A 81 6.52 13.17 7.61
C ARG A 81 5.08 12.66 7.78
N ALA A 82 4.46 12.88 8.94
CA ALA A 82 3.07 12.48 9.18
C ALA A 82 2.07 13.08 8.17
N GLN A 83 2.41 14.22 7.56
CA GLN A 83 1.61 14.86 6.51
C GLN A 83 1.48 14.05 5.21
N TYR A 84 2.30 13.02 5.01
CA TYR A 84 2.23 12.12 3.84
C TYR A 84 1.36 10.88 4.09
N ILE A 85 0.88 10.68 5.32
CA ILE A 85 -0.02 9.58 5.66
C ILE A 85 -1.39 9.89 5.05
N THR A 86 -1.78 9.10 4.06
CA THR A 86 -3.07 9.25 3.35
C THR A 86 -4.15 8.38 4.00
N ASP A 87 -5.27 8.99 4.42
CA ASP A 87 -6.51 8.24 4.66
C ASP A 87 -7.32 8.20 3.35
N CYS A 88 -7.43 7.02 2.76
CA CYS A 88 -8.11 6.81 1.48
C CYS A 88 -9.66 6.86 1.55
N SER A 89 -10.27 7.22 2.69
CA SER A 89 -11.74 7.24 2.84
C SER A 89 -12.42 8.16 1.84
N GLU A 90 -11.90 9.38 1.67
CA GLU A 90 -12.46 10.36 0.74
C GLU A 90 -12.29 9.90 -0.71
N SER A 91 -11.11 9.40 -1.06
CA SER A 91 -10.84 8.81 -2.39
C SER A 91 -11.81 7.66 -2.69
N CYS A 92 -12.03 6.75 -1.73
CA CYS A 92 -12.95 5.62 -1.90
C CYS A 92 -14.39 6.10 -2.05
N ASN A 93 -14.83 7.09 -1.26
CA ASN A 93 -16.17 7.65 -1.34
C ASN A 93 -16.42 8.29 -2.72
N GLU A 94 -15.45 9.03 -3.27
CA GLU A 94 -15.57 9.62 -4.60
C GLU A 94 -15.65 8.57 -5.71
N LEU A 95 -14.91 7.47 -5.57
CA LEU A 95 -14.96 6.33 -6.50
C LEU A 95 -16.15 5.40 -6.28
N GLY A 96 -16.96 5.62 -5.23
CA GLY A 96 -18.05 4.73 -4.85
C GLY A 96 -17.60 3.36 -4.33
N ILE A 97 -16.31 3.20 -3.98
CA ILE A 97 -15.75 1.95 -3.49
C ILE A 97 -16.23 1.70 -2.06
N GLN A 98 -16.93 0.58 -1.89
CA GLN A 98 -17.28 0.06 -0.58
C GLN A 98 -16.15 -0.85 -0.07
N TYR A 99 -15.88 -0.78 1.23
CA TYR A 99 -14.81 -1.55 1.85
C TYR A 99 -15.18 -2.00 3.26
N ARG A 100 -14.52 -3.06 3.71
CA ARG A 100 -14.44 -3.43 5.13
C ARG A 100 -13.23 -2.77 5.75
N THR A 101 -13.25 -2.60 7.07
CA THR A 101 -12.14 -2.01 7.81
C THR A 101 -11.47 -3.03 8.72
N THR A 102 -10.19 -2.81 9.00
CA THR A 102 -9.45 -3.42 10.11
C THR A 102 -8.62 -2.36 10.80
N ASP A 103 -8.39 -2.53 12.10
CA ASP A 103 -7.56 -1.70 12.96
C ASP A 103 -6.07 -2.10 12.94
N ILE A 104 -5.70 -3.06 12.08
CA ILE A 104 -4.32 -3.54 11.94
C ILE A 104 -3.54 -2.50 11.13
N VAL A 105 -2.34 -2.16 11.59
CA VAL A 105 -1.40 -1.35 10.84
C VAL A 105 -0.82 -2.20 9.72
N ILE A 106 -1.07 -1.79 8.47
CA ILE A 106 -0.57 -2.48 7.28
C ILE A 106 -0.02 -1.41 6.34
N ASP A 107 0.99 -1.81 5.58
CA ASP A 107 1.45 -1.10 4.40
C ASP A 107 1.17 -1.97 3.18
N GLY A 108 0.47 -1.42 2.20
CA GLY A 108 0.11 -2.15 0.98
C GLY A 108 1.31 -2.62 0.16
N GLY A 109 2.45 -1.93 0.22
CA GLY A 109 3.71 -2.40 -0.40
C GLY A 109 4.27 -3.65 0.27
N ASN A 110 3.90 -3.89 1.55
CA ASN A 110 4.27 -5.10 2.27
C ASN A 110 3.28 -6.26 2.10
N VAL A 111 2.31 -6.17 1.18
CA VAL A 111 1.31 -7.23 0.94
C VAL A 111 1.41 -7.73 -0.50
N VAL A 112 2.02 -8.91 -0.70
CA VAL A 112 2.18 -9.51 -2.03
C VAL A 112 1.32 -10.76 -2.17
N ASP A 113 0.37 -10.77 -3.12
CA ASP A 113 -0.40 -11.98 -3.44
C ASP A 113 0.45 -12.97 -4.25
N CYS A 114 0.70 -14.15 -3.67
CA CYS A 114 1.42 -15.26 -4.29
C CYS A 114 0.53 -16.48 -4.54
N GLY A 115 -0.66 -16.29 -5.10
CA GLY A 115 -1.57 -17.38 -5.48
C GLY A 115 -2.33 -17.96 -4.30
N ALA A 116 -1.81 -18.99 -3.62
CA ALA A 116 -2.45 -19.58 -2.44
C ALA A 116 -2.11 -18.84 -1.14
N TYR A 117 -1.04 -18.04 -1.14
CA TYR A 117 -0.55 -17.32 0.05
C TYR A 117 -0.47 -15.82 -0.19
N ILE A 118 -0.41 -15.06 0.88
CA ILE A 118 0.12 -13.69 0.90
C ILE A 118 1.50 -13.75 1.51
N VAL A 119 2.46 -13.04 0.93
CA VAL A 119 3.80 -12.88 1.50
C VAL A 119 3.93 -11.45 2.03
N MET A 120 4.37 -11.34 3.28
CA MET A 120 4.69 -10.09 3.93
C MET A 120 6.05 -10.21 4.59
N THR A 121 6.79 -9.12 4.75
CA THR A 121 7.92 -9.12 5.67
C THR A 121 7.44 -9.12 7.12
N ASP A 122 8.28 -9.63 8.02
CA ASP A 122 8.01 -9.59 9.47
C ASP A 122 8.07 -8.18 10.08
N LYS A 123 8.28 -7.13 9.27
CA LYS A 123 8.17 -5.72 9.72
C LYS A 123 6.77 -5.39 10.24
N VAL A 124 5.73 -6.02 9.71
CA VAL A 124 4.34 -5.80 10.14
C VAL A 124 4.15 -6.02 11.65
N PHE A 125 4.91 -6.92 12.28
CA PHE A 125 4.86 -7.12 13.73
C PHE A 125 5.37 -5.89 14.49
N GLU A 126 6.49 -5.32 14.06
CA GLU A 126 7.08 -4.13 14.67
C GLU A 126 6.16 -2.90 14.53
N GLU A 127 5.50 -2.73 13.37
CA GLU A 127 4.58 -1.60 13.13
C GLU A 127 3.27 -1.71 13.91
N ASN A 128 2.89 -2.92 14.31
CA ASN A 128 1.76 -3.18 15.21
C ASN A 128 2.19 -3.28 16.68
N ASP A 129 3.43 -2.90 17.01
CA ASP A 129 3.97 -2.89 18.37
C ASP A 129 3.88 -4.26 19.09
N VAL A 130 4.07 -5.36 18.35
CA VAL A 130 4.08 -6.74 18.88
C VAL A 130 5.39 -7.49 18.54
N PRO A 131 5.74 -8.55 19.29
CA PRO A 131 6.89 -9.38 18.96
C PRO A 131 6.76 -10.05 17.59
N LYS A 132 7.91 -10.31 16.93
CA LYS A 132 7.95 -11.12 15.70
C LYS A 132 7.30 -12.49 15.93
N ASN A 133 6.52 -12.95 14.95
CA ASN A 133 5.74 -14.19 14.99
C ASN A 133 4.64 -14.19 16.07
N ASP A 134 4.14 -13.02 16.48
CA ASP A 134 2.95 -12.94 17.34
C ASP A 134 1.76 -13.66 16.67
N LYS A 135 1.26 -14.70 17.34
CA LYS A 135 0.21 -15.56 16.78
C LYS A 135 -1.13 -14.86 16.68
N ILE A 136 -1.44 -13.93 17.60
CA ILE A 136 -2.70 -13.20 17.60
C ILE A 136 -2.76 -12.28 16.38
N LEU A 137 -1.69 -11.53 16.11
CA LEU A 137 -1.60 -10.70 14.92
C LEU A 137 -1.62 -11.55 13.63
N SER A 138 -0.90 -12.66 13.61
CA SER A 138 -0.88 -13.59 12.46
C SER A 138 -2.30 -14.08 12.12
N ASP A 139 -3.03 -14.62 13.10
CA ASP A 139 -4.40 -15.12 12.92
C ASP A 139 -5.36 -13.99 12.48
N ARG A 140 -5.17 -12.77 13.00
CA ARG A 140 -5.96 -11.59 12.61
C ARG A 140 -5.69 -11.15 11.18
N LEU A 141 -4.42 -11.13 10.75
CA LEU A 141 -4.02 -10.82 9.39
C LEU A 141 -4.63 -11.82 8.40
N GLU A 142 -4.48 -13.12 8.66
CA GLU A 142 -5.04 -14.17 7.80
C GLU A 142 -6.57 -14.06 7.69
N LYS A 143 -7.25 -13.76 8.80
CA LYS A 143 -8.70 -13.53 8.81
C LYS A 143 -9.11 -12.29 8.03
N ALA A 144 -8.40 -11.18 8.20
CA ALA A 144 -8.71 -9.92 7.52
C ALA A 144 -8.50 -10.03 6.01
N LEU A 145 -7.39 -10.65 5.60
CA LEU A 145 -6.96 -10.87 4.22
C LEU A 145 -7.61 -12.10 3.56
N ARG A 146 -8.29 -12.94 4.34
CA ARG A 146 -8.95 -14.19 3.93
C ARG A 146 -8.00 -15.18 3.24
N LYS A 147 -6.75 -15.22 3.69
CA LYS A 147 -5.69 -15.99 3.06
C LYS A 147 -4.56 -16.25 4.04
N ASN A 148 -3.90 -17.40 3.90
CA ASN A 148 -2.75 -17.72 4.74
C ASN A 148 -1.60 -16.76 4.44
N VAL A 149 -0.88 -16.35 5.48
CA VAL A 149 0.22 -15.38 5.38
C VAL A 149 1.55 -16.05 5.68
N ILE A 150 2.52 -15.86 4.80
CA ILE A 150 3.91 -16.24 4.99
C ILE A 150 4.69 -14.98 5.36
N PHE A 151 5.32 -15.00 6.52
CA PHE A 151 6.21 -13.92 6.96
C PHE A 151 7.65 -14.24 6.57
N ILE A 152 8.26 -13.38 5.74
CA ILE A 152 9.68 -13.46 5.43
C ILE A 152 10.48 -12.57 6.38
N PRO A 153 11.65 -13.00 6.88
CA PRO A 153 12.45 -12.18 7.76
C PRO A 153 12.93 -10.91 7.06
N TRP A 154 12.70 -9.76 7.66
CA TRP A 154 13.34 -8.50 7.31
C TRP A 154 14.10 -7.96 8.51
N THR A 155 15.26 -7.36 8.24
CA THR A 155 16.13 -6.81 9.27
C THR A 155 16.26 -5.32 9.04
N ARG A 156 15.81 -4.55 10.02
CA ARG A 156 16.03 -3.11 10.05
C ARG A 156 17.52 -2.82 10.12
N HIS A 157 18.02 -2.06 9.15
CA HIS A 157 19.43 -1.67 9.11
C HIS A 157 19.69 -0.29 9.74
N SER A 158 18.65 0.53 9.92
CA SER A 158 18.75 1.89 10.45
C SER A 158 17.44 2.40 11.08
N GLN A 159 17.50 3.59 11.67
CA GLN A 159 16.32 4.22 12.27
C GLN A 159 15.36 4.77 11.20
N PRO A 160 14.05 4.83 11.49
CA PRO A 160 13.10 5.56 10.65
C PRO A 160 13.63 6.94 10.29
N GLY A 161 13.67 7.25 9.00
CA GLY A 161 14.11 8.55 8.50
C GLY A 161 15.51 8.61 7.90
N ASP A 162 16.33 7.57 8.09
CA ASP A 162 17.57 7.37 7.33
C ASP A 162 17.27 7.32 5.83
N LYS A 163 18.20 7.84 5.02
CA LYS A 163 18.08 7.93 3.56
C LYS A 163 19.00 6.95 2.82
N GLU A 164 19.97 6.37 3.50
CA GLU A 164 21.05 5.56 2.90
C GLU A 164 20.80 4.06 3.00
N THR A 165 19.72 3.66 3.68
CA THR A 165 19.42 2.25 3.99
C THR A 165 17.92 1.98 3.90
N ASP A 166 17.56 0.72 3.67
CA ASP A 166 16.16 0.30 3.65
C ASP A 166 15.54 0.38 5.05
N VAL A 167 14.51 1.23 5.16
CA VAL A 167 13.67 1.41 6.35
C VAL A 167 12.21 1.01 6.08
N TYR A 168 11.89 0.59 4.85
CA TYR A 168 10.53 0.38 4.37
C TYR A 168 10.09 -1.06 4.62
N GLY A 169 10.97 -2.03 4.33
CA GLY A 169 10.71 -3.46 4.52
C GLY A 169 9.47 -3.96 3.78
N HIS A 170 9.25 -3.48 2.56
CA HIS A 170 8.15 -3.91 1.69
C HIS A 170 8.49 -5.22 0.98
N ALA A 171 7.58 -6.20 1.03
CA ALA A 171 7.75 -7.47 0.36
C ALA A 171 7.79 -7.36 -1.18
N ASP A 172 7.12 -6.36 -1.76
CA ASP A 172 7.05 -6.14 -3.22
C ASP A 172 8.40 -5.74 -3.87
N GLY A 173 9.36 -5.30 -3.07
CA GLY A 173 10.74 -5.08 -3.50
C GLY A 173 11.53 -6.37 -3.73
N PHE A 174 11.08 -7.49 -3.16
CA PHE A 174 11.79 -8.78 -3.18
C PHE A 174 11.03 -9.87 -3.94
N ILE A 175 9.70 -9.85 -3.91
CA ILE A 175 8.82 -10.90 -4.43
C ILE A 175 8.00 -10.36 -5.61
N LYS A 176 7.92 -11.14 -6.70
CA LYS A 176 7.18 -10.80 -7.93
C LYS A 176 6.33 -11.98 -8.40
#